data_AF-A0A7C4DYY5-F1
#
_entry.id   AF-A0A7C4DYY5-F1
#
_cell.length_a   1.000
_cell.length_b   1.000
_cell.length_c   1.000
_cell.angle_alpha   90.00
_cell.angle_beta   90.00
_cell.angle_gamma   90.00
#
_symmetry.space_group_name_H-M   'P 1'
#
loop_
_entity.id
_entity.type
_entity.pdbx_description
1 polymer ?
#
loop_
_entity_poly.entity_id
_entity_poly.type
_entity_poly.pdbx_seq_one_letter_code
_entity_poly.pdbx_strand_id
1 'polypeptide(L)'
;MGLETFDVLAALPPTYIRRYVRSVDEELIIVEGTSGGKRFRDILPRYIYFDQECSYNIGLWLGDRWGGKSRVGIKNKDVELIDAFYWFLRKKMKQDNPKILVIKKSSNITIEPTTTINLPTTPVEVIENTMFGPWIYAVFVQNGALRTKVMNQIEQSLRAICDSSGEEVAASFMAGLLDAEGGCEHNKKRVTISVSLRKKSGNFEFGLYAYLLRRLGVKFFTVRDDESIVLRIPRGQLPVLVDKVASKMRCSRKVSLLQQWAGG
;
A
#
# COMPACT_ATOMS: atom_id res chain seq x y z
N MET A 1 -13.51 21.34 7.83
CA MET A 1 -12.94 20.11 7.25
C MET A 1 -12.32 19.33 8.39
N GLY A 2 -13.04 18.35 8.94
CA GLY A 2 -12.48 17.48 9.98
C GLY A 2 -11.52 16.50 9.33
N LEU A 3 -10.29 16.41 9.82
CA LEU A 3 -9.39 15.33 9.45
C LEU A 3 -10.07 14.01 9.84
N GLU A 4 -10.18 13.09 8.90
CA GLU A 4 -10.70 11.76 9.17
C GLU A 4 -9.71 10.99 10.02
N THR A 5 -9.94 11.03 11.32
CA THR A 5 -9.17 10.31 12.30
C THR A 5 -9.83 8.97 12.57
N PHE A 6 -9.09 7.89 12.35
CA PHE A 6 -9.46 6.56 12.77
C PHE A 6 -8.90 6.28 14.16
N ASP A 7 -9.79 6.20 15.15
CA ASP A 7 -9.45 5.79 16.51
C ASP A 7 -9.36 4.25 16.57
N VAL A 8 -8.12 3.76 16.71
CA VAL A 8 -7.83 2.33 16.73
C VAL A 8 -8.43 1.67 17.96
N LEU A 9 -8.39 2.29 19.14
CA LEU A 9 -8.94 1.67 20.35
C LEU A 9 -10.46 1.52 20.22
N ALA A 10 -11.14 2.55 19.71
CA ALA A 10 -12.58 2.52 19.50
C ALA A 10 -13.01 1.44 18.50
N ALA A 11 -12.16 1.14 17.51
CA ALA A 11 -12.40 0.11 16.53
C ALA A 11 -12.09 -1.32 17.04
N LEU A 12 -11.32 -1.48 18.13
CA LEU A 12 -11.01 -2.80 18.68
C LEU A 12 -12.24 -3.47 19.34
N PRO A 13 -12.46 -4.78 19.13
CA PRO A 13 -13.54 -5.49 19.82
C PRO A 13 -13.39 -5.41 21.35
N PRO A 14 -14.48 -5.20 22.13
CA PRO A 14 -14.39 -5.11 23.58
C PRO A 14 -13.73 -6.33 24.24
N THR A 15 -13.97 -7.52 23.70
CA THR A 15 -13.33 -8.77 24.16
C THR A 15 -11.82 -8.78 23.92
N TYR A 16 -11.36 -8.18 22.82
CA TYR A 16 -9.94 -8.03 22.51
C TYR A 16 -9.28 -7.04 23.46
N ILE A 17 -9.94 -5.89 23.72
CA ILE A 17 -9.46 -4.88 24.67
C ILE A 17 -9.22 -5.51 26.05
N ARG A 18 -10.26 -6.14 26.63
CA ARG A 18 -10.17 -6.76 27.95
C ARG A 18 -9.07 -7.82 28.04
N ARG A 19 -8.83 -8.56 26.96
CA ARG A 19 -7.91 -9.71 26.97
C ARG A 19 -6.46 -9.32 26.70
N TYR A 20 -6.23 -8.38 25.79
CA TYR A 20 -4.89 -8.14 25.22
C TYR A 20 -4.36 -6.73 25.42
N VAL A 21 -5.20 -5.71 25.57
CA VAL A 21 -4.70 -4.35 25.81
C VAL A 21 -4.12 -4.28 27.22
N ARG A 22 -2.89 -3.75 27.34
CA ARG A 22 -2.18 -3.62 28.62
C ARG A 22 -2.00 -2.17 29.02
N SER A 23 -1.68 -1.32 28.06
CA SER A 23 -1.61 0.11 28.28
C SER A 23 -2.10 0.85 27.04
N VAL A 24 -2.58 2.06 27.29
CA VAL A 24 -3.01 3.02 26.29
C VAL A 24 -2.45 4.36 26.74
N ASP A 25 -1.75 5.04 25.84
CA ASP A 25 -1.39 6.45 26.01
C ASP A 25 -2.02 7.27 24.88
N GLU A 26 -1.61 8.54 24.76
CA GLU A 26 -2.18 9.48 23.78
C GLU A 26 -1.87 9.07 22.34
N GLU A 27 -0.76 8.39 22.08
CA GLU A 27 -0.30 8.04 20.74
C GLU A 27 -0.37 6.55 20.42
N LEU A 28 -0.33 5.68 21.44
CA LEU A 28 -0.06 4.26 21.30
C LEU A 28 -1.00 3.39 22.13
N ILE A 29 -1.17 2.16 21.64
CA ILE A 29 -1.82 1.06 22.36
C ILE A 29 -0.81 -0.08 22.42
N ILE A 30 -0.50 -0.55 23.63
CA ILE A 30 0.34 -1.72 23.83
C ILE A 30 -0.57 -2.93 24.05
N VAL A 31 -0.40 -3.93 23.19
CA VAL A 31 -1.14 -5.18 23.28
C VAL A 31 -0.19 -6.35 23.54
N GLU A 32 -0.54 -7.17 24.52
CA GLU A 32 0.26 -8.32 24.93
C GLU A 32 -0.60 -9.54 25.14
N GLY A 33 -0.06 -10.71 24.80
CA GLY A 33 -0.75 -11.97 25.02
C GLY A 33 0.05 -13.17 24.56
N THR A 34 -0.66 -14.28 24.41
CA THR A 34 -0.09 -15.55 23.94
C THR A 34 -0.87 -16.01 22.72
N SER A 35 -0.16 -16.38 21.65
CA SER A 35 -0.73 -16.97 20.43
C SER A 35 0.10 -18.18 20.03
N GLY A 36 -0.53 -19.35 19.91
CA GLY A 36 0.17 -20.61 19.59
C GLY A 36 1.29 -20.94 20.58
N GLY A 37 1.08 -20.66 21.88
CA GLY A 37 2.06 -20.87 22.95
C GLY A 37 3.18 -19.83 23.04
N LYS A 38 3.30 -18.91 22.06
CA LYS A 38 4.31 -17.84 22.07
C LYS A 38 3.74 -16.55 22.62
N ARG A 39 4.46 -15.93 23.57
CA ARG A 39 4.14 -14.58 24.03
C ARG A 39 4.43 -13.57 22.91
N PHE A 40 3.58 -12.56 22.80
CA PHE A 40 3.78 -11.44 21.89
C PHE A 40 3.52 -10.13 22.60
N ARG A 41 4.17 -9.08 22.10
CA ARG A 41 3.98 -7.68 22.48
C ARG A 41 3.99 -6.86 21.19
N ASP A 42 2.82 -6.38 20.80
CA ASP A 42 2.63 -5.57 19.60
C ASP A 42 2.31 -4.12 20.01
N ILE A 43 2.78 -3.15 19.23
CA ILE A 43 2.50 -1.72 19.40
C ILE A 43 1.57 -1.30 18.26
N LEU A 44 0.47 -0.64 18.59
CA LEU A 44 -0.48 -0.09 17.62
C LEU A 44 -0.54 1.43 17.77
N PRO A 45 -0.72 2.20 16.69
CA PRO A 45 -1.05 3.61 16.82
C PRO A 45 -2.43 3.76 17.48
N ARG A 46 -2.64 4.78 18.30
CA ARG A 46 -3.96 5.11 18.85
C ARG A 46 -4.85 5.77 17.80
N TYR A 47 -4.28 6.70 17.05
CA TYR A 47 -4.98 7.46 16.02
C TYR A 47 -4.26 7.34 14.68
N ILE A 48 -5.03 7.17 13.61
CA ILE A 48 -4.52 7.21 12.23
C ILE A 48 -5.26 8.33 11.50
N TYR A 49 -4.50 9.31 11.01
CA TYR A 49 -5.05 10.45 10.28
C TYR A 49 -4.95 10.19 8.78
N PHE A 50 -6.09 10.15 8.09
CA PHE A 50 -6.17 9.91 6.65
C PHE A 50 -5.89 11.19 5.84
N ASP A 51 -4.68 11.72 5.98
CA ASP A 51 -4.15 12.74 5.09
C ASP A 51 -3.69 12.15 3.75
N GLN A 52 -3.22 13.02 2.85
CA GLN A 52 -2.71 12.63 1.52
C GLN A 52 -1.58 11.59 1.62
N GLU A 53 -0.63 11.82 2.53
CA GLU A 53 0.53 10.95 2.76
C GLU A 53 0.14 9.56 3.27
N CYS A 54 -0.76 9.49 4.26
CA CYS A 54 -1.29 8.24 4.76
C CYS A 54 -2.05 7.50 3.66
N SER A 55 -2.93 8.20 2.95
CA SER A 55 -3.81 7.61 1.93
C SER A 55 -3.03 7.08 0.74
N TYR A 56 -1.98 7.80 0.30
CA TYR A 56 -1.02 7.31 -0.67
C TYR A 56 -0.40 5.98 -0.25
N ASN A 57 0.14 5.90 0.97
CA ASN A 57 0.80 4.69 1.44
C ASN A 57 -0.15 3.52 1.67
N ILE A 58 -1.41 3.78 2.02
CA ILE A 58 -2.44 2.73 2.07
C ILE A 58 -2.78 2.21 0.67
N GLY A 59 -2.88 3.09 -0.33
CA GLY A 59 -3.05 2.70 -1.74
C GLY A 59 -1.88 1.85 -2.26
N LEU A 60 -0.65 2.30 -1.99
CA LEU A 60 0.59 1.56 -2.29
C LEU A 60 0.60 0.19 -1.61
N TRP A 61 0.25 0.13 -0.32
CA TRP A 61 0.15 -1.13 0.41
C TRP A 61 -0.87 -2.07 -0.20
N LEU A 62 -2.06 -1.59 -0.57
CA LEU A 62 -3.11 -2.47 -1.07
C LEU A 62 -2.71 -3.16 -2.38
N GLY A 63 -1.96 -2.46 -3.25
CA GLY A 63 -1.35 -3.04 -4.45
C GLY A 63 -0.22 -4.01 -4.14
N ASP A 64 0.84 -3.54 -3.49
CA ASP A 64 2.08 -4.32 -3.31
C ASP A 64 2.14 -5.14 -2.01
N ARG A 65 1.01 -5.33 -1.31
CA ARG A 65 0.98 -5.92 0.03
C ARG A 65 1.75 -7.23 0.10
N TRP A 66 2.60 -7.31 1.11
CA TRP A 66 3.36 -8.49 1.43
C TRP A 66 3.25 -8.84 2.91
N GLY A 67 3.11 -10.13 3.17
CA GLY A 67 2.93 -10.67 4.52
C GLY A 67 1.51 -11.15 4.76
N GLY A 68 1.39 -12.35 5.32
CA GLY A 68 0.11 -12.95 5.69
C GLY A 68 -0.52 -12.29 6.91
N LYS A 69 -0.91 -13.08 7.92
CA LYS A 69 -1.61 -12.57 9.12
C LYS A 69 -0.69 -11.88 10.14
N SER A 70 0.63 -12.00 10.01
CA SER A 70 1.59 -11.57 11.04
C SER A 70 2.47 -10.39 10.62
N ARG A 71 2.23 -9.82 9.45
CA ARG A 71 3.13 -8.85 8.83
C ARG A 71 2.37 -7.80 8.05
N VAL A 72 2.81 -6.55 8.17
CA VAL A 72 2.43 -5.44 7.28
C VAL A 72 3.68 -5.02 6.53
N GLY A 73 3.63 -5.02 5.20
CA GLY A 73 4.78 -4.69 4.37
C GLY A 73 4.41 -4.62 2.90
N ILE A 74 5.37 -4.22 2.09
CA ILE A 74 5.29 -4.22 0.63
C ILE A 74 6.56 -4.83 0.01
N LYS A 75 6.47 -5.20 -1.26
CA LYS A 75 7.64 -5.50 -2.10
C LYS A 75 7.60 -4.63 -3.35
N ASN A 76 8.70 -3.95 -3.64
CA ASN A 76 8.82 -3.16 -4.86
C ASN A 76 10.29 -3.09 -5.32
N LYS A 77 10.52 -2.83 -6.61
CA LYS A 77 11.87 -2.58 -7.16
C LYS A 77 12.27 -1.12 -7.04
N ASP A 78 11.30 -0.22 -6.98
CA ASP A 78 11.50 1.21 -6.82
C ASP A 78 11.82 1.52 -5.36
N VAL A 79 13.02 2.06 -5.15
CA VAL A 79 13.56 2.39 -3.83
C VAL A 79 12.78 3.53 -3.18
N GLU A 80 12.28 4.49 -3.97
CA GLU A 80 11.52 5.63 -3.45
C GLU A 80 10.20 5.16 -2.82
N LEU A 81 9.59 4.11 -3.37
CA LEU A 81 8.39 3.48 -2.82
C LEU A 81 8.69 2.70 -1.53
N ILE A 82 9.85 2.06 -1.46
CA ILE A 82 10.31 1.36 -0.25
C ILE A 82 10.58 2.35 0.89
N ASP A 83 11.24 3.47 0.60
CA ASP A 83 11.51 4.52 1.57
C ASP A 83 10.21 5.21 2.04
N ALA A 84 9.31 5.53 1.10
CA ALA A 84 7.98 6.04 1.41
C ALA A 84 7.23 5.15 2.41
N PHE A 85 7.22 3.84 2.15
CA PHE A 85 6.51 2.91 3.00
C PHE A 85 7.23 2.65 4.34
N TYR A 86 8.56 2.69 4.35
CA TYR A 86 9.35 2.64 5.58
C TYR A 86 8.99 3.82 6.50
N TRP A 87 8.97 5.03 5.95
CA TRP A 87 8.56 6.24 6.68
C TRP A 87 7.13 6.12 7.18
N PHE A 88 6.20 5.63 6.36
CA PHE A 88 4.81 5.40 6.75
C PHE A 88 4.70 4.46 7.95
N LEU A 89 5.42 3.33 7.95
CA LEU A 89 5.43 2.41 9.07
C LEU A 89 5.97 3.07 10.36
N ARG A 90 7.07 3.82 10.26
CA ARG A 90 7.67 4.54 11.40
C ARG A 90 6.78 5.63 11.96
N LYS A 91 6.27 6.49 11.08
CA LYS A 91 5.66 7.78 11.47
C LYS A 91 4.15 7.70 11.62
N LYS A 92 3.47 6.99 10.71
CA LYS A 92 2.00 6.90 10.70
C LYS A 92 1.49 5.66 11.42
N MET A 93 2.20 4.54 11.29
CA MET A 93 1.85 3.31 12.02
C MET A 93 2.61 3.14 13.34
N LYS A 94 3.50 4.08 13.70
CA LYS A 94 4.26 4.12 14.96
C LYS A 94 5.04 2.83 15.23
N GLN A 95 5.68 2.29 14.19
CA GLN A 95 6.48 1.07 14.27
C GLN A 95 7.97 1.42 14.33
N ASP A 96 8.62 1.16 15.45
CA ASP A 96 9.99 1.65 15.66
C ASP A 96 11.02 0.95 14.76
N ASN A 97 10.86 -0.34 14.49
CA ASN A 97 11.88 -1.10 13.79
C ASN A 97 11.32 -1.84 12.57
N PRO A 98 10.83 -1.14 11.51
CA PRO A 98 10.56 -1.81 10.25
C PRO A 98 11.87 -2.36 9.70
N LYS A 99 11.79 -3.55 9.12
CA LYS A 99 12.91 -4.23 8.49
C LYS A 99 12.87 -3.97 7.00
N ILE A 100 14.04 -3.74 6.42
CA ILE A 100 14.22 -3.73 4.97
C ILE A 100 15.07 -4.94 4.62
N LEU A 101 14.63 -5.65 3.59
CA LEU A 101 15.32 -6.81 3.05
C LEU A 101 15.51 -6.63 1.56
N VAL A 102 16.58 -7.24 1.07
CA VAL A 102 16.79 -7.45 -0.35
C VAL A 102 16.61 -8.93 -0.63
N ILE A 103 15.60 -9.26 -1.44
CA ILE A 103 15.28 -10.64 -1.79
C ILE A 103 15.91 -10.93 -3.14
N LYS A 104 16.81 -11.91 -3.20
CA LYS A 104 17.49 -12.33 -4.44
C LYS A 104 17.08 -13.75 -4.82
N LYS A 105 16.97 -14.02 -6.13
CA LYS A 105 16.74 -15.36 -6.67
C LYS A 105 17.93 -16.29 -6.47
N SER A 106 19.16 -15.76 -6.49
CA SER A 106 20.40 -16.49 -6.23
C SER A 106 21.48 -15.56 -5.64
N SER A 107 22.52 -16.15 -5.03
CA SER A 107 23.66 -15.43 -4.44
C SER A 107 24.46 -14.61 -5.46
N ASN A 108 24.47 -15.04 -6.73
CA ASN A 108 25.30 -14.47 -7.79
C ASN A 108 24.72 -13.17 -8.38
N ILE A 109 23.54 -12.74 -7.91
CA ILE A 109 22.90 -11.52 -8.38
C ILE A 109 23.50 -10.33 -7.63
N THR A 110 24.32 -9.56 -8.32
CA THR A 110 24.82 -8.26 -7.85
C THR A 110 23.71 -7.23 -8.04
N ILE A 111 23.48 -6.43 -7.01
CA ILE A 111 22.56 -5.29 -7.06
C ILE A 111 23.45 -4.08 -6.95
N GLU A 112 23.44 -3.23 -7.97
CA GLU A 112 24.16 -1.98 -7.90
C GLU A 112 23.56 -1.17 -6.75
N PRO A 113 24.37 -0.72 -5.77
CA PRO A 113 23.88 0.13 -4.70
C PRO A 113 23.34 1.40 -5.36
N THR A 114 22.02 1.55 -5.32
CA THR A 114 21.39 2.83 -5.65
C THR A 114 21.85 3.80 -4.57
N THR A 115 22.55 4.86 -4.99
CA THR A 115 23.25 5.85 -4.15
C THR A 115 22.37 6.62 -3.16
N THR A 116 21.06 6.37 -3.15
CA THR A 116 20.05 7.09 -2.39
C THR A 116 19.57 6.40 -1.11
N ILE A 117 20.01 5.17 -0.82
CA ILE A 117 19.52 4.44 0.36
C ILE A 117 20.34 4.82 1.61
N ASN A 118 19.92 5.87 2.32
CA ASN A 118 20.27 6.12 3.73
C ASN A 118 19.35 5.33 4.68
N LEU A 119 18.96 4.11 4.31
CA LEU A 119 18.13 3.26 5.16
C LEU A 119 19.03 2.26 5.90
N PRO A 120 18.70 1.90 7.16
CA PRO A 120 19.43 0.88 7.89
C PRO A 120 19.33 -0.45 7.14
N THR A 121 20.37 -0.76 6.34
CA THR A 121 20.44 -1.97 5.54
C THR A 121 20.57 -3.17 6.48
N THR A 122 19.51 -3.97 6.55
CA THR A 122 19.47 -5.25 7.27
C THR A 122 19.53 -6.40 6.23
N PRO A 123 19.80 -7.67 6.64
CA PRO A 123 20.48 -8.67 5.82
C PRO A 123 19.76 -9.03 4.50
N VAL A 124 20.57 -9.42 3.52
CA VAL A 124 20.10 -9.98 2.25
C VAL A 124 19.49 -11.35 2.51
N GLU A 125 18.20 -11.52 2.22
CA GLU A 125 17.53 -12.82 2.29
C GLU A 125 17.55 -13.44 0.90
N VAL A 126 18.32 -14.51 0.70
CA VAL A 126 18.29 -15.27 -0.56
C VAL A 126 17.10 -16.21 -0.48
N ILE A 127 16.11 -15.99 -1.36
CA ILE A 127 14.94 -16.87 -1.47
C ILE A 127 14.97 -17.47 -2.87
N GLU A 128 15.19 -18.78 -2.92
CA GLU A 128 15.07 -19.54 -4.16
C GLU A 128 13.63 -19.44 -4.68
N ASN A 129 13.48 -19.08 -5.95
CA ASN A 129 12.19 -19.04 -6.66
C ASN A 129 11.27 -17.82 -6.40
N THR A 130 11.83 -16.60 -6.48
CA THR A 130 11.02 -15.37 -6.54
C THR A 130 10.36 -15.16 -7.91
N MET A 131 9.05 -14.90 -7.93
CA MET A 131 8.28 -14.52 -9.14
C MET A 131 8.55 -13.07 -9.59
N PHE A 132 9.28 -12.28 -8.80
CA PHE A 132 9.47 -10.84 -9.01
C PHE A 132 10.71 -10.51 -9.86
N GLY A 133 11.27 -11.49 -10.55
CA GLY A 133 12.50 -11.38 -11.33
C GLY A 133 13.76 -11.66 -10.51
N PRO A 134 14.94 -11.13 -10.90
CA PRO A 134 16.21 -11.49 -10.26
C PRO A 134 16.30 -11.05 -8.80
N TRP A 135 15.71 -9.90 -8.48
CA TRP A 135 15.69 -9.36 -7.12
C TRP A 135 14.50 -8.42 -6.90
N ILE A 136 14.18 -8.15 -5.63
CA ILE A 136 13.20 -7.15 -5.21
C ILE A 136 13.52 -6.64 -3.80
N TYR A 137 13.23 -5.37 -3.50
CA TYR A 137 13.28 -4.86 -2.13
C TYR A 137 11.98 -5.20 -1.40
N ALA A 138 12.08 -5.38 -0.09
CA ALA A 138 10.92 -5.55 0.76
C ALA A 138 11.09 -4.70 2.02
N VAL A 139 10.01 -4.03 2.44
CA VAL A 139 9.96 -3.35 3.73
C VAL A 139 8.75 -3.82 4.50
N PHE A 140 8.93 -4.13 5.78
CA PHE A 140 7.86 -4.67 6.59
C PHE A 140 8.07 -4.50 8.10
N VAL A 141 6.99 -4.66 8.85
CA VAL A 141 7.02 -4.91 10.29
C VAL A 141 6.34 -6.24 10.60
N GLN A 142 6.87 -6.96 11.60
CA GLN A 142 6.30 -8.21 12.09
C GLN A 142 5.37 -7.92 13.28
N ASN A 143 4.15 -7.50 12.99
CA ASN A 143 3.14 -7.10 13.97
C ASN A 143 1.77 -7.64 13.56
N GLY A 144 1.32 -8.68 14.26
CA GLY A 144 0.11 -9.42 13.90
C GLY A 144 -1.16 -8.66 14.27
N ALA A 145 -1.14 -7.97 15.41
CA ALA A 145 -2.24 -7.11 15.82
C ALA A 145 -2.44 -5.95 14.83
N LEU A 146 -1.37 -5.27 14.41
CA LEU A 146 -1.43 -4.21 13.40
C LEU A 146 -2.04 -4.75 12.11
N ARG A 147 -1.55 -5.89 11.62
CA ARG A 147 -2.07 -6.48 10.38
C ARG A 147 -3.54 -6.88 10.47
N THR A 148 -3.95 -7.54 11.54
CA THR A 148 -5.26 -8.21 11.62
C THR A 148 -6.35 -7.38 12.26
N LYS A 149 -5.99 -6.44 13.13
CA LYS A 149 -6.93 -5.58 13.85
C LYS A 149 -6.99 -4.19 13.26
N VAL A 150 -5.85 -3.63 12.83
CA VAL A 150 -5.83 -2.26 12.30
C VAL A 150 -5.98 -2.28 10.78
N MET A 151 -5.02 -2.86 10.05
CA MET A 151 -5.02 -2.80 8.59
C MET A 151 -6.24 -3.48 7.94
N ASN A 152 -6.73 -4.58 8.51
CA ASN A 152 -7.98 -5.20 8.04
C ASN A 152 -9.20 -4.31 8.21
N GLN A 153 -9.30 -3.57 9.32
CA GLN A 153 -10.42 -2.67 9.56
C GLN A 153 -10.34 -1.45 8.66
N ILE A 154 -9.13 -0.94 8.42
CA ILE A 154 -8.89 0.08 7.40
C ILE A 154 -9.38 -0.44 6.05
N GLU A 155 -8.93 -1.62 5.60
CA GLU A 155 -9.34 -2.25 4.32
C GLU A 155 -10.88 -2.32 4.21
N GLN A 156 -11.58 -2.75 5.26
CA GLN A 156 -13.04 -2.82 5.29
C GLN A 156 -13.73 -1.46 5.25
N SER A 157 -13.07 -0.42 5.76
CA SER A 157 -13.60 0.94 5.86
C SER A 157 -13.15 1.86 4.73
N LEU A 158 -12.27 1.38 3.83
CA LEU A 158 -11.63 2.22 2.79
C LEU A 158 -12.64 2.98 1.95
N ARG A 159 -13.75 2.34 1.57
CA ARG A 159 -14.78 3.03 0.80
C ARG A 159 -15.38 4.19 1.56
N ALA A 160 -15.76 3.98 2.82
CA ALA A 160 -16.35 5.03 3.66
C ALA A 160 -15.34 6.16 3.92
N ILE A 161 -14.09 5.83 4.25
CA ILE A 161 -12.99 6.78 4.43
C ILE A 161 -12.82 7.61 3.16
N CYS A 162 -12.72 6.97 2.00
CA CYS A 162 -12.66 7.71 0.75
C CYS A 162 -13.90 8.59 0.58
N ASP A 163 -15.13 8.08 0.74
CA ASP A 163 -16.38 8.83 0.52
C ASP A 163 -16.46 10.14 1.30
N SER A 164 -16.08 10.11 2.57
CA SER A 164 -16.12 11.31 3.43
C SER A 164 -14.90 12.24 3.23
N SER A 165 -13.82 11.72 2.64
CA SER A 165 -12.56 12.44 2.44
C SER A 165 -12.63 13.44 1.28
N GLY A 166 -11.71 14.41 1.23
CA GLY A 166 -11.58 15.31 0.08
C GLY A 166 -11.06 14.63 -1.19
N GLU A 167 -11.26 15.26 -2.36
CA GLU A 167 -10.77 14.76 -3.66
C GLU A 167 -9.26 14.48 -3.63
N GLU A 168 -8.48 15.36 -3.00
CA GLU A 168 -7.04 15.22 -2.87
C GLU A 168 -6.60 13.93 -2.18
N VAL A 169 -7.32 13.50 -1.15
CA VAL A 169 -7.04 12.25 -0.43
C VAL A 169 -7.34 11.03 -1.32
N ALA A 170 -8.45 11.06 -2.05
CA ALA A 170 -8.80 10.02 -3.01
C ALA A 170 -7.78 9.92 -4.16
N ALA A 171 -7.32 11.07 -4.65
CA ALA A 171 -6.28 11.15 -5.65
C ALA A 171 -4.94 10.61 -5.13
N SER A 172 -4.55 10.92 -3.89
CA SER A 172 -3.35 10.36 -3.26
C SER A 172 -3.43 8.85 -3.12
N PHE A 173 -4.57 8.31 -2.69
CA PHE A 173 -4.79 6.87 -2.67
C PHE A 173 -4.59 6.24 -4.05
N MET A 174 -5.20 6.84 -5.08
CA MET A 174 -5.08 6.35 -6.46
C MET A 174 -3.63 6.44 -6.97
N ALA A 175 -2.88 7.48 -6.58
CA ALA A 175 -1.46 7.62 -6.93
C ALA A 175 -0.63 6.47 -6.35
N GLY A 176 -0.79 6.16 -5.05
CA GLY A 176 -0.08 5.03 -4.44
C GLY A 176 -0.44 3.69 -5.07
N LEU A 177 -1.72 3.49 -5.40
CA LEU A 177 -2.17 2.30 -6.11
C LEU A 177 -1.54 2.19 -7.51
N LEU A 178 -1.49 3.28 -8.28
CA LEU A 178 -0.88 3.28 -9.61
C LEU A 178 0.63 3.07 -9.56
N ASP A 179 1.30 3.55 -8.52
CA ASP A 179 2.72 3.28 -8.31
C ASP A 179 2.99 1.82 -7.99
N ALA A 180 2.08 1.14 -7.27
CA ALA A 180 2.12 -0.30 -7.06
C ALA A 180 1.77 -1.10 -8.34
N GLU A 181 0.51 -1.01 -8.78
CA GLU A 181 -0.11 -1.95 -9.73
C GLU A 181 -0.32 -1.36 -11.13
N GLY A 182 -0.04 -0.06 -11.32
CA GLY A 182 -0.22 0.62 -12.59
C GLY A 182 0.72 0.09 -13.68
N GLY A 183 0.15 -0.59 -14.67
CA GLY A 183 0.80 -1.00 -15.91
C GLY A 183 0.67 0.05 -17.01
N CYS A 184 1.62 0.06 -17.93
CA CYS A 184 1.65 1.02 -19.06
C CYS A 184 1.71 0.24 -20.39
N GLU A 185 0.62 0.27 -21.15
CA GLU A 185 0.53 -0.35 -22.49
C GLU A 185 1.03 0.63 -23.56
N HIS A 186 2.32 0.56 -23.91
CA HIS A 186 2.98 1.52 -24.82
C HIS A 186 2.30 1.67 -26.19
N ASN A 187 1.97 0.56 -26.86
CA ASN A 187 1.41 0.58 -28.22
C ASN A 187 0.08 1.34 -28.30
N LYS A 188 -0.71 1.30 -27.22
CA LYS A 188 -2.03 1.95 -27.16
C LYS A 188 -2.00 3.26 -26.38
N LYS A 189 -0.86 3.59 -25.74
CA LYS A 189 -0.69 4.67 -24.75
C LYS A 189 -1.82 4.66 -23.73
N ARG A 190 -1.93 3.56 -22.96
CA ARG A 190 -2.98 3.35 -21.96
C ARG A 190 -2.38 2.94 -20.63
N VAL A 191 -3.06 3.31 -19.55
CA VAL A 191 -2.75 2.82 -18.20
C VAL A 191 -3.66 1.65 -17.91
N THR A 192 -3.12 0.63 -17.27
CA THR A 192 -3.86 -0.53 -16.81
C THR A 192 -3.70 -0.71 -15.31
N ILE A 193 -4.76 -1.15 -14.65
CA ILE A 193 -4.71 -1.65 -13.28
C ILE A 193 -5.27 -3.06 -13.33
N SER A 194 -4.42 -4.04 -13.08
CA SER A 194 -4.82 -5.44 -13.04
C SER A 194 -5.18 -5.83 -11.61
N VAL A 195 -6.34 -6.45 -11.41
CA VAL A 195 -6.71 -7.04 -10.11
C VAL A 195 -7.03 -8.51 -10.31
N SER A 196 -6.36 -9.35 -9.51
CA SER A 196 -6.49 -10.81 -9.60
C SER A 196 -7.77 -11.28 -8.92
N LEU A 197 -8.58 -12.04 -9.65
CA LEU A 197 -9.80 -12.67 -9.13
C LEU A 197 -9.53 -13.95 -8.32
N ARG A 198 -8.33 -14.51 -8.42
CA ARG A 198 -7.89 -15.63 -7.56
C ARG A 198 -7.78 -15.23 -6.09
N LYS A 199 -7.60 -13.93 -5.82
CA LYS A 199 -7.60 -13.39 -4.45
C LYS A 199 -9.05 -13.29 -3.96
N LYS A 200 -9.33 -13.73 -2.72
CA LYS A 200 -10.65 -13.53 -2.08
C LYS A 200 -11.10 -12.06 -2.07
N SER A 201 -10.15 -11.12 -2.02
CA SER A 201 -10.40 -9.68 -2.08
C SER A 201 -10.50 -9.10 -3.48
N GLY A 202 -10.35 -9.88 -4.56
CA GLY A 202 -10.30 -9.34 -5.92
C GLY A 202 -11.54 -8.52 -6.31
N ASN A 203 -12.74 -8.98 -5.92
CA ASN A 203 -13.98 -8.23 -6.15
C ASN A 203 -14.03 -6.91 -5.35
N PHE A 204 -13.49 -6.92 -4.13
CA PHE A 204 -13.41 -5.72 -3.30
C PHE A 204 -12.43 -4.71 -3.91
N GLU A 205 -11.22 -5.15 -4.26
CA GLU A 205 -10.18 -4.31 -4.90
C GLU A 205 -10.72 -3.69 -6.19
N PHE A 206 -11.31 -4.51 -7.08
CA PHE A 206 -11.93 -4.02 -8.31
C PHE A 206 -13.01 -2.96 -8.04
N GLY A 207 -13.94 -3.24 -7.11
CA GLY A 207 -15.01 -2.33 -6.76
C GLY A 207 -14.49 -0.98 -6.24
N LEU A 208 -13.48 -1.02 -5.36
CA LEU A 208 -12.85 0.17 -4.81
C LEU A 208 -12.12 0.99 -5.88
N TYR A 209 -11.31 0.34 -6.74
CA TYR A 209 -10.53 1.04 -7.76
C TYR A 209 -11.43 1.66 -8.83
N ALA A 210 -12.43 0.90 -9.30
CA ALA A 210 -13.44 1.38 -10.23
C ALA A 210 -14.21 2.59 -9.66
N TYR A 211 -14.57 2.52 -8.38
CA TYR A 211 -15.24 3.61 -7.68
C TYR A 211 -14.37 4.89 -7.63
N LEU A 212 -13.11 4.76 -7.20
CA LEU A 212 -12.20 5.89 -7.08
C LEU A 212 -11.89 6.54 -8.42
N LEU A 213 -11.67 5.77 -9.49
CA LEU A 213 -11.49 6.33 -10.83
C LEU A 213 -12.70 7.15 -11.28
N ARG A 214 -13.92 6.65 -11.07
CA ARG A 214 -15.16 7.39 -11.41
C ARG A 214 -15.28 8.68 -10.60
N ARG A 215 -14.95 8.60 -9.31
CA ARG A 215 -15.00 9.75 -8.42
C ARG A 215 -14.03 10.85 -8.85
N LEU A 216 -12.85 10.48 -9.33
CA LEU A 216 -11.85 11.40 -9.89
C LEU A 216 -12.17 11.85 -11.32
N GLY A 217 -13.35 11.49 -11.86
CA GLY A 217 -13.75 11.83 -13.22
C GLY A 217 -12.96 11.09 -14.32
N VAL A 218 -12.19 10.06 -13.98
CA VAL A 218 -11.38 9.29 -14.93
C VAL A 218 -12.22 8.17 -15.52
N LYS A 219 -12.52 8.26 -16.82
CA LYS A 219 -13.23 7.17 -17.52
C LYS A 219 -12.26 6.01 -17.80
N PHE A 220 -12.79 4.81 -17.70
CA PHE A 220 -12.08 3.57 -18.01
C PHE A 220 -13.05 2.55 -18.60
N PHE A 221 -12.52 1.49 -19.18
CA PHE A 221 -13.28 0.29 -19.54
C PHE A 221 -12.65 -0.93 -18.89
N THR A 222 -13.44 -1.99 -18.74
CA THR A 222 -13.02 -3.21 -18.05
C THR A 222 -12.83 -4.33 -19.05
N VAL A 223 -11.75 -5.08 -18.90
CA VAL A 223 -11.54 -6.36 -19.58
C VAL A 223 -11.42 -7.43 -18.51
N ARG A 224 -12.15 -8.53 -18.67
CA ARG A 224 -12.18 -9.63 -17.70
C ARG A 224 -11.78 -10.92 -18.41
N ASP A 225 -10.94 -11.68 -17.74
CA ASP A 225 -10.69 -13.09 -18.03
C ASP A 225 -11.00 -13.94 -16.78
N ASP A 226 -10.68 -15.23 -16.83
CA ASP A 226 -10.97 -16.17 -15.76
C ASP A 226 -10.14 -15.89 -14.49
N GLU A 227 -9.03 -15.17 -14.61
CA GLU A 227 -8.04 -15.00 -13.53
C GLU A 227 -7.96 -13.56 -13.00
N SER A 228 -8.44 -12.59 -13.77
CA SER A 228 -8.23 -11.17 -13.52
C SER A 228 -9.32 -10.28 -14.11
N ILE A 229 -9.43 -9.08 -13.54
CA ILE A 229 -10.13 -7.94 -14.14
C ILE A 229 -9.11 -6.83 -14.33
N VAL A 230 -9.03 -6.28 -15.53
CA VAL A 230 -8.15 -5.19 -15.91
C VAL A 230 -8.98 -3.93 -16.15
N LEU A 231 -8.74 -2.91 -15.35
CA LEU A 231 -9.23 -1.55 -15.57
C LEU A 231 -8.30 -0.88 -16.56
N ARG A 232 -8.80 -0.46 -17.72
CA ARG A 232 -8.02 0.20 -18.78
C ARG A 232 -8.43 1.67 -18.92
N ILE A 233 -7.50 2.57 -18.64
CA ILE A 233 -7.67 4.01 -18.82
C ILE A 233 -7.19 4.37 -20.23
N PRO A 234 -8.08 4.78 -21.15
CA PRO A 234 -7.72 5.08 -22.53
C PRO A 234 -6.87 6.36 -22.62
N ARG A 235 -6.10 6.50 -23.71
CA ARG A 235 -5.24 7.67 -23.97
C ARG A 235 -5.97 9.01 -23.76
N GLY A 236 -7.20 9.13 -24.25
CA GLY A 236 -8.01 10.36 -24.12
C GLY A 236 -8.47 10.71 -22.70
N GLN A 237 -8.12 9.89 -21.69
CA GLN A 237 -8.38 10.16 -20.28
C GLN A 237 -7.10 10.39 -19.48
N LEU A 238 -5.93 10.25 -20.11
CA LEU A 238 -4.65 10.52 -19.47
C LEU A 238 -4.49 11.97 -19.03
N PRO A 239 -4.98 13.00 -19.74
CA PRO A 239 -4.91 14.38 -19.24
C PRO A 239 -5.62 14.56 -17.89
N VAL A 240 -6.81 13.97 -17.73
CA VAL A 240 -7.55 14.00 -16.45
C VAL A 240 -6.78 13.24 -15.37
N LEU A 241 -6.24 12.06 -15.71
CA LEU A 241 -5.44 11.29 -14.78
C LEU A 241 -4.18 12.04 -14.32
N VAL A 242 -3.49 12.72 -15.25
CA VAL A 242 -2.30 13.52 -14.98
C VAL A 242 -2.63 14.70 -14.07
N ASP A 243 -3.67 15.47 -14.43
CA ASP A 243 -4.14 16.62 -13.64
C ASP A 243 -4.45 16.24 -12.20
N LYS A 244 -5.17 15.14 -12.00
CA LYS A 244 -5.65 14.74 -10.68
C LYS A 244 -4.62 13.97 -9.84
N VAL A 245 -3.86 13.08 -10.48
CA VAL A 245 -3.13 12.01 -9.78
C VAL A 245 -1.61 12.09 -9.93
N ALA A 246 -1.09 12.50 -11.10
CA ALA A 246 0.34 12.35 -11.38
C ALA A 246 1.24 13.18 -10.44
N SER A 247 0.80 14.35 -9.99
CA SER A 247 1.55 15.18 -9.02
C SER A 247 1.69 14.55 -7.63
N LYS A 248 0.89 13.51 -7.35
CA LYS A 248 0.87 12.79 -6.07
C LYS A 248 1.60 11.43 -6.15
N MET A 249 2.00 11.00 -7.35
CA MET A 249 2.78 9.79 -7.56
C MET A 249 4.25 10.05 -7.23
N ARG A 250 4.94 9.02 -6.76
CA ARG A 250 6.38 9.05 -6.47
C ARG A 250 7.21 8.34 -7.53
N CYS A 251 6.66 7.37 -8.28
CA CYS A 251 7.44 6.72 -9.33
C CYS A 251 7.68 7.68 -10.51
N SER A 252 8.80 8.40 -10.48
CA SER A 252 9.18 9.41 -11.47
C SER A 252 9.11 8.90 -12.92
N ARG A 253 9.54 7.65 -13.16
CA ARG A 253 9.43 7.01 -14.47
C ARG A 253 7.98 6.90 -14.96
N LYS A 254 7.05 6.50 -14.09
CA LYS A 254 5.62 6.40 -14.44
C LYS A 254 5.05 7.79 -14.70
N VAL A 255 5.36 8.77 -13.84
CA VAL A 255 4.93 10.16 -13.99
C VAL A 255 5.37 10.74 -15.34
N SER A 256 6.66 10.65 -15.67
CA SER A 256 7.21 11.15 -16.95
C SER A 256 6.52 10.51 -18.15
N LEU A 257 6.24 9.20 -18.10
CA LEU A 257 5.54 8.50 -19.17
C LEU A 257 4.09 8.98 -19.33
N LEU A 258 3.37 9.17 -18.22
CA LEU A 258 2.01 9.70 -18.24
C LEU A 258 1.95 11.10 -18.84
N GLN A 259 2.87 11.99 -18.42
CA GLN A 259 2.98 13.35 -18.93
C GLN A 259 3.29 13.36 -20.43
N GLN A 260 4.23 12.52 -20.88
CA GLN A 260 4.55 12.38 -22.30
C GLN A 260 3.35 11.91 -23.13
N TRP A 261 2.54 11.00 -22.61
CA TRP A 261 1.37 10.49 -23.33
C TRP A 261 0.17 11.43 -23.32
N ALA A 262 0.06 12.31 -22.32
CA ALA A 262 -0.98 13.32 -22.21
C ALA A 262 -0.69 14.59 -23.00
N GLY A 263 0.59 14.97 -23.15
CA GLY A 263 1.04 16.21 -23.78
C GLY A 263 1.30 16.15 -25.29
N GLY A 264 1.01 15.03 -25.96
CA GLY A 264 1.10 14.89 -27.41
C GLY A 264 -0.03 14.06 -27.97
#